data_AF-A0A7K7SM28-F1
#
_entry.id   AF-A0A7K7SM28-F1
#
_cell.length_a   1.000
_cell.length_b   1.000
_cell.length_c   1.000
_cell.angle_alpha   90.00
_cell.angle_beta   90.00
_cell.angle_gamma   90.00
#
_symmetry.space_group_name_H-M   'P 1'
#
loop_
_entity.id
_entity.type
_entity.pdbx_description
1 polymer ?
#
loop_
_entity_poly.entity_id
_entity_poly.type
_entity_poly.pdbx_seq_one_letter_code
_entity_poly.pdbx_strand_id
1 'polypeptide(L)'
;RRWMNLTPSDIMWNTSDTGWVKAAWGSVFAPWICGSCVFVHNMPQFKPAVIAETLSRYPITTFCTAPTAFRMLVQHDLSSYKFPSLKHCVTGGEALNPEVMAKWKIQTGLDIHEGYGQTETVTICANMKGMEIKPGSLGKAVPPYDVQV
;
A
#
# COMPACT_ATOMS: atom_id res chain seq x y z
N ARG A 1 -15.38 5.69 -4.34
CA ARG A 1 -14.54 4.72 -3.60
C ARG A 1 -13.21 5.40 -3.28
N ARG A 2 -12.63 5.19 -2.09
CA ARG A 2 -11.35 5.83 -1.66
C ARG A 2 -10.15 5.04 -2.19
N TRP A 3 -8.95 5.64 -2.25
CA TRP A 3 -7.72 5.03 -2.77
C TRP A 3 -7.36 3.67 -2.12
N MET A 4 -7.43 3.58 -0.79
CA MET A 4 -7.15 2.32 -0.06
C MET A 4 -8.24 1.24 -0.25
N ASN A 5 -9.39 1.59 -0.83
CA ASN A 5 -10.51 0.69 -1.13
C ASN A 5 -10.90 -0.26 0.03
N LEU A 6 -10.95 0.28 1.24
CA LEU A 6 -11.24 -0.46 2.46
C LEU A 6 -12.75 -0.66 2.69
N THR A 7 -13.10 -1.79 3.30
CA THR A 7 -14.44 -2.20 3.74
C THR A 7 -14.39 -2.69 5.20
N PRO A 8 -15.53 -2.83 5.90
CA PRO A 8 -15.53 -3.34 7.28
C PRO A 8 -14.94 -4.75 7.45
N SER A 9 -14.89 -5.54 6.38
CA SER A 9 -14.27 -6.88 6.38
C SER A 9 -12.76 -6.89 6.11
N ASP A 10 -12.14 -5.73 5.85
CA ASP A 10 -10.73 -5.63 5.51
C ASP A 10 -9.82 -5.49 6.74
N ILE A 11 -8.62 -6.04 6.61
CA ILE A 11 -7.52 -5.88 7.56
C ILE A 11 -6.41 -5.12 6.83
N MET A 12 -6.20 -3.88 7.27
CA MET A 12 -5.20 -2.96 6.73
C MET A 12 -3.89 -3.12 7.49
N TRP A 13 -2.81 -3.42 6.78
CA TRP A 13 -1.46 -3.30 7.31
C TRP A 13 -0.70 -2.18 6.61
N ASN A 14 -0.45 -1.08 7.33
CA ASN A 14 0.38 0.02 6.89
C ASN A 14 1.72 0.00 7.63
N THR A 15 2.81 -0.27 6.92
CA THR A 15 4.16 -0.24 7.50
C THR A 15 4.67 1.20 7.50
N SER A 16 4.46 1.90 8.61
CA SER A 16 4.93 3.26 8.83
C SER A 16 5.47 3.38 10.25
N ASP A 17 6.56 4.12 10.40
CA ASP A 17 6.94 4.64 11.72
C ASP A 17 5.85 5.61 12.21
N THR A 18 5.59 5.61 13.51
CA THR A 18 4.48 6.38 14.13
C THR A 18 4.71 7.88 14.14
N GLY A 19 5.95 8.35 13.96
CA GLY A 19 6.28 9.78 13.83
C GLY A 19 5.92 10.37 12.46
N TRP A 20 5.60 9.53 11.47
CA TRP A 20 5.21 9.99 10.13
C TRP A 20 3.70 10.12 9.99
N VAL A 21 3.26 11.15 9.27
CA VAL A 21 1.82 11.39 8.98
C VAL A 21 1.14 10.19 8.29
N LYS A 22 1.91 9.39 7.55
CA LYS A 22 1.45 8.15 6.92
C LYS A 22 0.87 7.15 7.93
N ALA A 23 1.36 7.13 9.16
CA ALA A 23 0.79 6.31 10.24
C ALA A 23 -0.62 6.80 10.62
N ALA A 24 -0.80 8.11 10.76
CA ALA A 24 -2.12 8.68 11.05
C ALA A 24 -3.13 8.33 9.94
N TRP A 25 -2.75 8.48 8.67
CA TRP A 25 -3.66 8.18 7.55
C TRP A 25 -3.94 6.68 7.40
N GLY A 26 -2.90 5.85 7.33
CA GLY A 26 -3.01 4.44 6.96
C GLY A 26 -3.17 3.46 8.12
N SER A 27 -2.80 3.84 9.34
CA SER A 27 -2.85 2.99 10.54
C SER A 27 -3.90 3.44 11.56
N VAL A 28 -4.62 4.54 11.31
CA VAL A 28 -5.64 5.05 12.24
C VAL A 28 -6.89 5.50 11.48
N PHE A 29 -6.83 6.66 10.80
CA PHE A 29 -8.04 7.33 10.32
C PHE A 29 -8.71 6.61 9.14
N ALA A 30 -7.98 6.27 8.08
CA ALA A 30 -8.61 5.67 6.90
C ALA A 30 -9.27 4.31 7.19
N PRO A 31 -8.64 3.36 7.92
CA PRO A 31 -9.27 2.10 8.28
C PRO A 31 -10.48 2.26 9.20
N TRP A 32 -10.36 3.03 10.29
CA TRP A 32 -11.43 3.12 11.28
C TRP A 32 -12.67 3.87 10.77
N ILE A 33 -12.50 4.90 9.93
CA ILE A 33 -13.63 5.56 9.27
C ILE A 33 -14.36 4.58 8.31
N CYS A 34 -13.68 3.55 7.81
CA CYS A 34 -14.27 2.49 6.99
C CYS A 34 -14.77 1.27 7.80
N GLY A 35 -14.64 1.29 9.13
CA GLY A 35 -14.95 0.15 9.99
C GLY A 35 -13.98 -1.04 9.84
N SER A 36 -12.82 -0.84 9.23
CA SER A 36 -11.82 -1.88 8.98
C SER A 36 -10.90 -2.10 10.17
N CYS A 37 -10.31 -3.29 10.25
CA CYS A 37 -9.31 -3.62 11.24
C CYS A 37 -7.93 -3.06 10.85
N VAL A 38 -7.17 -2.59 11.84
CA VAL A 38 -5.76 -2.18 11.68
C VAL A 38 -4.87 -3.29 12.22
N PHE A 39 -3.96 -3.77 11.38
CA PHE A 39 -2.89 -4.67 11.77
C PHE A 39 -1.61 -3.90 12.08
N VAL A 40 -0.99 -4.19 13.22
CA VAL A 40 0.29 -3.59 13.64
C VAL A 40 1.26 -4.72 13.96
N HIS A 41 2.45 -4.65 13.37
CA HIS A 41 3.57 -5.53 13.70
C HIS A 41 4.71 -4.66 14.25
N ASN A 42 5.13 -4.91 15.49
CA ASN A 42 6.32 -4.28 16.01
C ASN A 42 7.54 -4.81 15.25
N MET A 43 8.10 -3.99 14.37
CA MET A 43 9.20 -4.37 13.48
C MET A 43 10.25 -3.26 13.47
N PRO A 44 11.23 -3.30 14.41
CA PRO A 44 12.23 -2.24 14.55
C PRO A 44 13.12 -2.04 13.30
N GLN A 45 13.25 -3.07 12.47
CA GLN A 45 13.98 -3.03 11.22
C GLN A 45 13.18 -3.73 10.13
N PHE A 46 13.09 -3.11 8.97
CA PHE A 46 12.42 -3.72 7.82
C PHE A 46 13.18 -4.96 7.36
N LYS A 47 12.51 -6.12 7.34
CA LYS A 47 13.05 -7.39 6.85
C LYS A 47 12.06 -8.02 5.86
N PRO A 48 12.41 -8.18 4.58
CA PRO A 48 11.52 -8.75 3.57
C PRO A 48 10.93 -10.10 3.96
N ALA A 49 11.73 -10.99 4.54
CA ALA A 49 11.28 -12.30 5.01
C ALA A 49 10.18 -12.19 6.07
N VAL A 50 10.33 -11.28 7.05
CA VAL A 50 9.32 -11.07 8.11
C VAL A 50 8.01 -10.53 7.52
N ILE A 51 8.09 -9.61 6.55
CA ILE A 51 6.90 -9.10 5.86
C ILE A 51 6.20 -10.22 5.09
N ALA A 52 6.94 -10.99 4.28
CA ALA A 52 6.38 -12.09 3.49
C ALA A 52 5.74 -13.16 4.38
N GLU A 53 6.40 -13.53 5.47
CA GLU A 53 5.88 -14.48 6.45
C GLU A 53 4.63 -13.95 7.17
N THR A 54 4.58 -12.65 7.46
CA THR A 54 3.42 -11.99 8.08
C THR A 54 2.23 -11.94 7.14
N LEU A 55 2.43 -11.54 5.87
CA LEU A 55 1.39 -11.55 4.84
C LEU A 55 0.87 -12.97 4.53
N SER A 56 1.72 -13.98 4.70
CA SER A 56 1.36 -15.39 4.51
C SER A 56 0.55 -15.95 5.68
N ARG A 57 0.89 -15.58 6.92
CA ARG A 57 0.24 -16.13 8.13
C ARG A 57 -1.04 -15.41 8.55
N TYR A 58 -1.09 -14.09 8.41
CA TYR A 58 -2.22 -13.30 8.89
C TYR A 58 -3.17 -12.95 7.75
N PRO A 59 -4.48 -12.83 8.02
CA PRO A 59 -5.50 -12.55 6.99
C PRO A 59 -5.50 -11.08 6.53
N ILE A 60 -4.33 -10.50 6.28
CA ILE A 60 -4.16 -9.11 5.83
C ILE A 60 -4.70 -8.99 4.41
N THR A 61 -5.65 -8.08 4.19
CA THR A 61 -6.32 -7.92 2.90
C THR A 61 -5.81 -6.71 2.11
N THR A 62 -5.35 -5.67 2.82
CA THR A 62 -4.78 -4.48 2.21
C THR A 62 -3.41 -4.18 2.82
N PHE A 63 -2.40 -4.05 1.96
CA PHE A 63 -1.02 -3.77 2.37
C PHE A 63 -0.56 -2.41 1.83
N CYS A 64 -0.07 -1.55 2.71
CA CYS A 64 0.55 -0.28 2.38
C CYS A 64 1.99 -0.24 2.88
N THR A 65 2.90 0.08 1.99
CA THR A 65 4.30 0.32 2.35
C THR A 65 4.91 1.42 1.46
N ALA A 66 6.19 1.74 1.63
CA ALA A 66 6.90 2.68 0.77
C ALA A 66 7.44 1.97 -0.49
N PRO A 67 7.69 2.68 -1.60
CA PRO A 67 8.34 2.09 -2.77
C PRO A 67 9.68 1.43 -2.46
N THR A 68 10.47 1.98 -1.54
CA THR A 68 11.71 1.34 -1.03
C THR A 68 11.46 -0.07 -0.49
N ALA A 69 10.41 -0.26 0.30
CA ALA A 69 10.09 -1.56 0.86
C ALA A 69 9.62 -2.55 -0.22
N PHE A 70 8.82 -2.11 -1.20
CA PHE A 70 8.49 -2.94 -2.35
C PHE A 70 9.73 -3.33 -3.16
N ARG A 71 10.71 -2.43 -3.35
CA ARG A 71 12.00 -2.76 -3.99
C ARG A 71 12.70 -3.92 -3.27
N MET A 72 12.78 -3.85 -1.94
CA MET A 72 13.39 -4.90 -1.14
C MET A 72 12.58 -6.21 -1.17
N LEU A 73 11.25 -6.14 -1.22
CA LEU A 73 10.37 -7.32 -1.29
C LEU A 73 10.53 -8.07 -2.61
N VAL A 74 10.54 -7.38 -3.75
CA VAL A 74 10.66 -8.05 -5.06
C VAL A 74 12.03 -8.65 -5.32
N GLN A 75 13.05 -8.22 -4.56
CA GLN A 75 14.39 -8.82 -4.54
C GLN A 75 14.48 -10.05 -3.63
N HIS A 76 13.53 -10.23 -2.71
CA HIS A 76 13.44 -11.41 -1.88
C HIS A 76 12.74 -12.54 -2.65
N ASP A 77 13.15 -13.79 -2.39
CA ASP A 77 12.47 -14.95 -2.99
C ASP A 77 11.09 -15.13 -2.34
N LEU A 78 10.04 -14.82 -3.10
CA LEU A 78 8.64 -14.96 -2.67
C LEU A 78 8.02 -16.31 -3.09
N SER A 79 8.77 -17.18 -3.78
CA SER A 79 8.22 -18.41 -4.40
C SER A 79 7.62 -19.40 -3.37
N SER A 80 8.19 -19.42 -2.17
CA SER A 80 7.76 -20.25 -1.03
C SER A 80 6.59 -19.66 -0.24
N TYR A 81 6.20 -18.41 -0.51
CA TYR A 81 5.12 -17.73 0.20
C TYR A 81 3.84 -17.68 -0.65
N LYS A 82 2.70 -17.72 0.02
CA LYS A 82 1.38 -17.50 -0.58
C LYS A 82 0.66 -16.45 0.25
N PHE A 83 -0.05 -15.53 -0.42
CA PHE A 83 -0.75 -14.42 0.23
C PHE A 83 -2.26 -14.56 0.01
N PRO A 84 -2.93 -15.60 0.52
CA PRO A 84 -4.29 -15.96 0.11
C PRO A 84 -5.34 -14.89 0.46
N SER A 85 -5.06 -14.04 1.44
CA SER A 85 -5.97 -12.99 1.87
C SER A 85 -5.72 -11.64 1.20
N LEU A 86 -4.53 -11.44 0.61
CA LEU A 86 -4.08 -10.15 0.12
C LEU A 86 -4.79 -9.79 -1.20
N LYS A 87 -5.44 -8.63 -1.23
CA LYS A 87 -6.33 -8.20 -2.33
C LYS A 87 -5.96 -6.84 -2.91
N HIS A 88 -5.26 -6.00 -2.15
CA HIS A 88 -4.98 -4.62 -2.54
C HIS A 88 -3.63 -4.16 -1.98
N CYS A 89 -2.73 -3.71 -2.86
CA CYS A 89 -1.43 -3.18 -2.48
C CYS A 89 -1.37 -1.70 -2.86
N VAL A 90 -1.03 -0.83 -1.93
CA VAL A 90 -0.93 0.62 -2.15
C VAL A 90 0.45 1.14 -1.74
N THR A 91 0.91 2.20 -2.37
CA THR A 91 2.21 2.82 -2.05
C THR A 91 2.20 4.33 -2.21
N GLY A 92 3.12 5.01 -1.54
CA GLY A 92 3.30 6.45 -1.67
C GLY A 92 4.43 6.96 -0.79
N GLY A 93 4.87 8.19 -1.06
CA GLY A 93 5.96 8.88 -0.38
C GLY A 93 7.27 8.98 -1.19
N GLU A 94 7.43 8.12 -2.20
CA GLU A 94 8.54 8.16 -3.16
C GLU A 94 7.99 7.81 -4.55
N ALA A 95 8.79 8.02 -5.60
CA ALA A 95 8.44 7.52 -6.94
C ALA A 95 8.57 5.99 -7.02
N LEU A 96 7.54 5.33 -7.52
CA LEU A 96 7.55 3.89 -7.78
C LEU A 96 8.20 3.57 -9.14
N ASN A 97 9.24 2.74 -9.13
CA ASN A 97 9.89 2.27 -10.35
C ASN A 97 8.98 1.24 -11.08
N PRO A 98 8.68 1.43 -12.39
CA PRO A 98 7.91 0.50 -13.20
C PRO A 98 8.37 -0.97 -13.14
N GLU A 99 9.68 -1.22 -13.02
CA GLU A 99 10.24 -2.56 -12.90
C GLU A 99 9.79 -3.26 -11.61
N VAL A 100 9.67 -2.50 -10.51
CA VAL A 100 9.19 -3.01 -9.22
C VAL A 100 7.73 -3.40 -9.31
N MET A 101 6.91 -2.59 -9.99
CA MET A 101 5.50 -2.88 -10.24
C MET A 101 5.35 -4.19 -11.03
N ALA A 102 6.11 -4.32 -12.12
CA ALA A 102 6.08 -5.51 -12.97
C ALA A 102 6.52 -6.76 -12.20
N LYS A 103 7.63 -6.71 -11.45
CA LYS A 103 8.11 -7.84 -10.64
C LYS A 103 7.11 -8.25 -9.56
N TRP A 104 6.54 -7.28 -8.85
CA TRP A 104 5.52 -7.56 -7.84
C TRP A 104 4.28 -8.23 -8.45
N LYS A 105 3.82 -7.75 -9.61
CA LYS A 105 2.69 -8.34 -10.35
C LYS A 105 2.99 -9.77 -10.79
N ILE A 106 4.19 -10.04 -11.30
CA ILE A 106 4.62 -11.39 -11.70
C ILE A 106 4.68 -12.34 -10.50
N GLN A 107 5.24 -11.90 -9.37
CA GLN A 107 5.45 -12.75 -8.20
C GLN A 107 4.16 -12.99 -7.40
N THR A 108 3.23 -12.03 -7.37
CA THR A 108 2.06 -12.05 -6.48
C THR A 108 0.71 -12.06 -7.18
N GLY A 109 0.67 -11.71 -8.47
CA GLY A 109 -0.57 -11.49 -9.22
C GLY A 109 -1.27 -10.16 -8.92
N LEU A 110 -0.74 -9.33 -8.01
CA LEU A 110 -1.37 -8.08 -7.56
C LEU A 110 -0.69 -6.84 -8.15
N ASP A 111 -1.48 -5.80 -8.42
CA ASP A 111 -0.95 -4.50 -8.82
C ASP A 111 -0.59 -3.64 -7.61
N ILE A 112 0.36 -2.71 -7.80
CA ILE A 112 0.68 -1.69 -6.79
C ILE A 112 0.01 -0.37 -7.20
N HIS A 113 -0.92 0.08 -6.37
CA HIS A 113 -1.68 1.32 -6.57
C HIS A 113 -0.96 2.50 -5.91
N GLU A 114 -0.19 3.26 -6.70
CA GLU A 114 0.51 4.45 -6.22
C GLU A 114 -0.46 5.61 -5.91
N GLY A 115 -0.17 6.34 -4.84
CA GLY A 115 -0.86 7.55 -4.44
C GLY A 115 0.13 8.61 -3.97
N TYR A 116 -0.24 9.86 -4.17
CA TYR A 116 0.54 11.05 -3.87
C TYR A 116 -0.20 11.96 -2.90
N GLY A 117 0.57 12.51 -1.97
CA GLY A 117 0.14 13.41 -0.90
C GLY A 117 1.36 13.92 -0.14
N GLN A 118 1.14 14.90 0.73
CA GLN A 118 2.17 15.52 1.57
C GLN A 118 1.62 15.75 2.97
N THR A 119 2.47 16.06 3.95
CA THR A 119 2.07 16.27 5.35
C THR A 119 0.95 17.31 5.50
N GLU A 120 0.99 18.35 4.69
CA GLU A 120 0.04 19.47 4.63
C GLU A 120 -1.29 19.08 3.97
N THR A 121 -1.32 17.96 3.25
CA THR A 121 -2.48 17.47 2.52
C THR A 121 -2.84 16.06 3.00
N VAL A 122 -3.61 15.32 2.21
CA VAL A 122 -3.78 13.87 2.34
C VAL A 122 -3.40 13.26 1.00
N THR A 123 -3.93 12.08 0.64
CA THR A 123 -3.87 11.65 -0.76
C THR A 123 -4.65 12.65 -1.63
N ILE A 124 -3.98 13.31 -2.58
CA ILE A 124 -4.59 14.24 -3.54
C ILE A 124 -4.61 13.68 -4.96
N CYS A 125 -3.68 12.78 -5.31
CA CYS A 125 -3.69 12.03 -6.56
C CYS A 125 -3.50 10.54 -6.27
N ALA A 126 -4.18 9.66 -7.00
CA ALA A 126 -3.96 8.23 -6.86
C ALA A 126 -4.40 7.41 -8.08
N ASN A 127 -3.79 6.24 -8.21
CA ASN A 127 -4.25 5.13 -9.03
C ASN A 127 -5.34 4.34 -8.28
N MET A 128 -6.60 4.73 -8.42
CA MET A 128 -7.72 4.06 -7.72
C MET A 128 -8.00 2.66 -8.29
N LYS A 129 -8.57 1.78 -7.46
CA LYS A 129 -8.99 0.45 -7.90
C LYS A 129 -9.97 0.54 -9.08
N GLY A 130 -9.67 -0.20 -10.15
CA GLY A 130 -10.45 -0.20 -11.40
C GLY A 130 -9.97 0.82 -12.45
N MET A 131 -8.99 1.67 -12.13
CA MET A 131 -8.31 2.50 -13.12
C MET A 131 -7.21 1.70 -13.83
N GLU A 132 -6.97 2.03 -15.09
CA GLU A 132 -5.75 1.62 -15.78
C GLU A 132 -4.54 2.30 -15.14
N ILE A 133 -3.59 1.50 -14.65
CA ILE A 133 -2.36 2.00 -14.03
C ILE A 133 -1.35 2.29 -15.13
N LYS A 134 -0.93 3.55 -15.26
CA LYS A 134 0.11 3.98 -16.18
C LYS A 134 1.45 4.06 -15.43
N PRO A 135 2.45 3.23 -15.76
CA PRO A 135 3.74 3.27 -15.06
C PRO A 135 4.37 4.67 -15.12
N GLY A 136 4.87 5.15 -13.98
CA GLY A 136 5.41 6.51 -13.82
C GLY A 136 4.35 7.60 -13.61
N SER A 137 3.05 7.26 -13.60
CA SER A 137 1.97 8.19 -13.25
C SER A 137 1.49 7.98 -11.82
N LEU A 138 1.35 9.09 -11.09
CA LEU A 138 0.74 9.13 -9.75
C LEU A 138 -0.80 8.93 -9.77
N GLY A 139 -1.38 8.71 -10.96
CA GLY A 139 -2.81 8.57 -11.17
C GLY A 139 -3.52 9.91 -11.37
N LYS A 140 -4.77 9.99 -10.95
CA LYS A 140 -5.63 11.19 -11.13
C LYS A 140 -5.95 11.84 -9.79
N ALA A 141 -6.34 13.10 -9.83
CA ALA A 141 -6.88 13.81 -8.68
C ALA A 141 -7.98 12.98 -7.99
N VAL A 142 -7.93 12.87 -6.66
CA VAL A 142 -8.96 12.20 -5.87
C VAL A 142 -9.96 13.23 -5.35
N PRO A 143 -11.27 12.92 -5.34
CA PRO A 143 -12.25 13.81 -4.74
C PRO A 143 -11.94 14.11 -3.26
N PRO A 144 -12.14 15.34 -2.77
CA PRO A 144 -12.73 16.50 -3.48
C PRO A 144 -11.69 17.43 -4.14
N TYR A 145 -10.43 17.00 -4.29
CA TYR A 145 -9.36 17.87 -4.75
C TYR A 145 -9.44 18.17 -6.26
N ASP A 146 -9.30 19.45 -6.59
CA ASP A 146 -9.06 19.93 -7.95
C ASP A 146 -7.55 20.22 -8.10
N VAL A 147 -6.81 19.27 -8.68
CA VAL A 147 -5.36 19.36 -8.84
C VAL A 147 -5.04 19.91 -10.23
N GLN A 148 -4.29 21.01 -10.28
CA GLN A 148 -3.92 21.75 -11.48
C GLN A 148 -2.39 21.82 -11.64
N VAL A 149 -1.92 22.20 -12.83
CA VAL A 149 -0.50 22.40 -13.17
C VAL A 149 -0.21 23.89 -13.37
#